data_AF-A0A7S2NBN0-F1
#
_entry.id   AF-A0A7S2NBN0-F1
#
_cell.length_a   1.000
_cell.length_b   1.000
_cell.length_c   1.000
_cell.angle_alpha   90.00
_cell.angle_beta   90.00
_cell.angle_gamma   90.00
#
_symmetry.space_group_name_H-M   'P 1'
#
loop_
_entity.id
_entity.type
_entity.pdbx_description
1 polymer ?
#
loop_
_entity_poly.entity_id
_entity_poly.type
_entity_poly.pdbx_seq_one_letter_code
_entity_poly.pdbx_strand_id
1 'polypeptide(L)'
;VLVFAPFSKGIAEMDGGGTYDKIPNVEKLSHLLGEALREYNENNAAMDLVLFNDAMCHVAKICRIITSTPGHPLLVGVGGSGRQSLSRLSAYTCLYITMM
;
A
#
# COMPACT_ATOMS: atom_id res chain seq x y z
N VAL A 1 -17.12 -1.40 3.09
CA VAL A 1 -16.50 -1.94 1.86
C VAL A 1 -15.59 -3.10 2.25
N LEU A 2 -15.56 -4.19 1.48
CA LEU A 2 -14.65 -5.31 1.75
C LEU A 2 -13.27 -4.97 1.18
N VAL A 3 -12.23 -5.04 2.01
CA VAL A 3 -10.83 -4.81 1.61
C VAL A 3 -10.05 -6.09 1.84
N PHE A 4 -9.35 -6.54 0.80
CA PHE A 4 -8.44 -7.67 0.85
C PHE A 4 -7.05 -7.19 0.45
N ALA A 5 -6.03 -7.64 1.17
CA ALA A 5 -4.66 -7.21 0.95
C ALA A 5 -3.66 -8.31 1.33
N PRO A 6 -2.48 -8.36 0.69
CA PRO A 6 -1.43 -9.34 1.00
C PRO A 6 -0.76 -9.07 2.36
N PHE A 7 -0.87 -7.87 2.91
CA PHE A 7 -0.31 -7.48 4.21
C PHE A 7 -1.34 -7.59 5.35
N SER A 8 -2.41 -8.37 5.16
CA SER A 8 -3.54 -8.45 6.10
C SER A 8 -3.16 -8.89 7.52
N LYS A 9 -2.09 -9.66 7.68
CA LYS A 9 -1.57 -10.16 8.94
C LYS A 9 -0.49 -9.24 9.53
N GLY A 10 0.26 -8.55 8.68
CA GLY A 10 1.24 -7.55 9.05
C GLY A 10 2.14 -7.21 7.86
N ILE A 11 2.88 -6.11 7.95
CA ILE A 11 3.84 -5.71 6.92
C ILE A 11 5.11 -6.57 7.00
N ALA A 12 5.55 -6.91 8.22
CA ALA A 12 6.69 -7.79 8.42
C ALA A 12 6.52 -9.19 7.77
N GLU A 13 5.28 -9.66 7.63
CA GLU A 13 4.99 -10.95 6.99
C GLU A 13 5.11 -10.90 5.45
N MET A 14 5.31 -9.73 4.87
CA MET A 14 5.49 -9.57 3.42
C MET A 14 6.80 -10.15 2.91
N ASP A 15 7.82 -10.31 3.76
CA ASP A 15 9.12 -10.92 3.40
C ASP A 15 8.96 -12.38 2.92
N GLY A 16 7.91 -13.07 3.39
CA GLY A 16 7.52 -14.42 2.95
C GLY A 16 6.50 -14.46 1.80
N GLY A 17 6.25 -13.34 1.11
CA GLY A 17 5.23 -13.24 0.06
C GLY A 17 3.85 -12.79 0.53
N GLY A 18 3.68 -12.55 1.84
CA GLY A 18 2.44 -12.07 2.43
C GLY A 18 1.29 -13.08 2.44
N THR A 19 0.22 -12.73 3.16
CA THR A 19 -1.03 -13.51 3.20
C THR A 19 -2.17 -12.65 2.68
N TYR A 20 -2.70 -13.04 1.51
CA TYR A 20 -3.89 -12.41 0.95
C TYR A 20 -5.14 -12.84 1.72
N ASP A 21 -5.64 -11.93 2.56
CA ASP A 21 -6.85 -12.16 3.38
C ASP A 21 -7.63 -10.84 3.55
N LYS A 22 -8.85 -10.97 4.08
CA LYS A 22 -9.72 -9.86 4.40
C LYS A 22 -9.15 -9.04 5.56
N ILE A 23 -9.11 -7.73 5.39
CA ILE A 23 -8.89 -6.81 6.51
C ILE A 23 -10.23 -6.60 7.23
N PRO A 24 -10.29 -6.83 8.55
CA PRO A 24 -11.55 -6.86 9.30
C PRO A 24 -12.24 -5.49 9.39
N ASN A 25 -11.47 -4.41 9.51
CA ASN A 25 -11.99 -3.07 9.71
C ASN A 25 -10.99 -1.99 9.23
N VAL A 26 -11.46 -0.75 9.17
CA VAL A 26 -10.69 0.39 8.65
C VAL A 26 -9.59 0.79 9.62
N GLU A 27 -9.81 0.62 10.92
CA GLU A 27 -8.85 0.97 11.97
C GLU A 27 -7.57 0.15 11.81
N LYS A 28 -7.70 -1.16 11.57
CA LYS A 28 -6.55 -2.03 11.29
C LYS A 28 -5.84 -1.64 9.99
N LEU A 29 -6.59 -1.31 8.93
CA LEU A 29 -6.00 -0.83 7.67
C LEU A 29 -5.20 0.47 7.88
N SER A 30 -5.77 1.40 8.64
CA SER A 30 -5.17 2.70 8.95
C SER A 30 -3.91 2.54 9.81
N HIS A 31 -3.93 1.64 10.79
CA HIS A 31 -2.75 1.36 11.61
C HIS A 31 -1.61 0.82 10.75
N LEU A 32 -1.86 -0.25 9.99
CA LEU A 32 -0.84 -0.88 9.14
C LEU A 32 -0.24 0.11 8.13
N LEU A 33 -1.09 0.82 7.38
CA LEU A 33 -0.59 1.77 6.38
C LEU A 33 0.04 3.02 7.00
N GLY A 34 -0.41 3.44 8.19
CA GLY A 34 0.20 4.53 8.94
C GLY A 34 1.61 4.19 9.41
N GLU A 35 1.82 2.97 9.92
CA GLU A 35 3.15 2.45 10.25
C GLU A 35 4.04 2.39 9.01
N ALA A 36 3.53 1.83 7.90
CA ALA A 36 4.26 1.76 6.63
C ALA A 36 4.74 3.14 6.17
N LEU A 37 3.84 4.13 6.22
CA LEU A 37 4.14 5.49 5.78
C LEU A 37 5.14 6.18 6.71
N ARG A 38 5.02 5.97 8.03
CA ARG A 38 5.96 6.51 9.01
C ARG A 38 7.36 5.97 8.76
N GLU A 39 7.51 4.65 8.68
CA GLU A 39 8.80 4.00 8.42
C GLU A 39 9.38 4.40 7.05
N TYR A 40 8.53 4.52 6.03
CA TYR A 40 8.95 5.03 4.73
C TYR A 40 9.57 6.43 4.86
N ASN A 41 8.88 7.34 5.55
CA ASN A 41 9.31 8.73 5.72
C ASN A 41 10.56 8.87 6.61
N GLU A 42 10.83 7.91 7.50
CA GLU A 42 12.07 7.87 8.29
C GLU A 42 13.29 7.48 7.44
N ASN A 43 13.10 6.66 6.40
CA ASN A 43 14.19 6.11 5.58
C ASN A 43 14.33 6.76 4.19
N ASN A 44 13.35 7.57 3.77
CA ASN A 44 13.26 8.14 2.42
C ASN A 44 12.82 9.60 2.46
N ALA A 45 12.83 10.25 1.29
CA ALA A 45 12.20 11.56 1.13
C ALA A 45 10.72 11.50 1.55
N ALA A 46 10.36 12.33 2.53
CA ALA A 46 9.04 12.33 3.15
C ALA A 46 7.91 12.56 2.14
N MET A 47 6.85 11.77 2.27
CA MET A 47 5.58 11.94 1.56
C MET A 47 4.54 12.45 2.55
N ASP A 48 4.05 13.68 2.33
CA ASP A 48 2.94 14.29 3.08
C ASP A 48 1.60 13.70 2.64
N LEU A 49 1.45 12.38 2.78
CA LEU A 49 0.23 11.64 2.45
C LEU A 49 -0.75 11.68 3.61
N VAL A 50 -1.99 12.08 3.31
CA VAL A 50 -3.13 11.91 4.22
C VAL A 50 -3.88 10.64 3.84
N LEU A 51 -3.88 9.64 4.75
CA LEU A 51 -4.50 8.34 4.52
C LEU A 51 -5.99 8.32 4.92
N PHE A 52 -6.84 8.87 4.06
CA PHE A 52 -8.29 8.69 4.16
C PHE A 52 -8.73 7.35 3.54
N ASN A 53 -9.98 6.95 3.80
CA ASN A 53 -10.51 5.63 3.43
C ASN A 53 -10.27 5.23 1.97
N ASP A 54 -10.50 6.14 1.03
CA ASP A 54 -10.31 5.83 -0.38
C ASP A 54 -8.83 5.71 -0.76
N ALA A 55 -7.94 6.53 -0.17
CA ALA A 55 -6.50 6.41 -0.39
C ALA A 55 -5.99 5.04 0.09
N MET A 56 -6.39 4.64 1.30
CA MET A 56 -6.05 3.32 1.85
C MET A 56 -6.60 2.17 1.01
N CYS A 57 -7.83 2.28 0.52
CA CYS A 57 -8.41 1.30 -0.40
C CYS A 57 -7.64 1.23 -1.72
N HIS A 58 -7.14 2.35 -2.25
CA HIS A 58 -6.29 2.34 -3.44
C HIS A 58 -4.95 1.65 -3.20
N VAL A 59 -4.29 1.89 -2.07
CA VAL A 59 -3.05 1.19 -1.69
C VAL A 59 -3.29 -0.31 -1.63
N ALA A 60 -4.33 -0.75 -0.92
CA ALA A 60 -4.68 -2.18 -0.84
C ALA A 60 -4.92 -2.81 -2.24
N LYS A 61 -5.59 -2.08 -3.15
CA LYS A 61 -5.81 -2.53 -4.53
C LYS A 61 -4.51 -2.62 -5.33
N ILE A 62 -3.62 -1.65 -5.20
CA ILE A 62 -2.32 -1.64 -5.88
C ILE A 62 -1.50 -2.83 -5.38
N CYS A 63 -1.32 -2.97 -4.07
CA CYS A 63 -0.62 -4.09 -3.42
C CYS A 63 -1.15 -5.44 -3.93
N ARG A 64 -2.47 -5.63 -3.97
CA ARG A 64 -3.07 -6.86 -4.50
C ARG A 64 -2.66 -7.16 -5.94
N ILE A 65 -2.61 -6.16 -6.81
CA ILE A 65 -2.27 -6.37 -8.23
C ILE A 65 -0.78 -6.66 -8.36
N ILE A 66 0.10 -5.88 -7.72
CA ILE A 66 1.55 -6.04 -7.88
C ILE A 66 2.10 -7.32 -7.25
N THR A 67 1.46 -7.86 -6.21
CA THR A 67 1.85 -9.16 -5.62
C THR A 67 1.28 -10.36 -6.37
N SER A 68 0.34 -10.16 -7.28
CA SER A 68 -0.19 -11.24 -8.13
C SER A 68 0.75 -11.43 -9.32
N THR A 69 1.22 -12.65 -9.57
CA THR A 69 2.11 -12.93 -10.71
C THR A 69 1.33 -13.59 -11.86
N PRO A 70 1.30 -12.99 -13.07
CA PRO A 70 1.82 -11.66 -13.45
C PRO A 70 0.84 -10.52 -13.11
N GLY A 71 1.35 -9.35 -12.71
CA GLY A 71 0.55 -8.23 -12.21
C GLY A 71 1.14 -6.86 -12.54
N HIS A 72 0.41 -6.08 -13.34
CA HIS A 72 0.83 -4.74 -13.78
C HIS A 72 -0.34 -3.76 -13.67
N PRO A 73 -0.46 -2.97 -12.59
CA PRO A 73 -1.56 -2.03 -12.43
C PRO A 73 -1.39 -0.81 -13.33
N LEU A 74 -2.45 -0.45 -14.07
CA LEU A 74 -2.55 0.85 -14.74
C LEU A 74 -3.29 1.83 -13.84
N LEU A 75 -2.62 2.92 -13.45
CA LEU A 75 -3.19 3.96 -12.59
C LEU A 75 -3.52 5.21 -13.40
N VAL A 76 -4.80 5.48 -13.55
CA VAL A 76 -5.32 6.66 -14.26
C VAL A 76 -5.89 7.65 -13.24
N GLY A 77 -5.60 8.93 -13.45
CA GLY A 77 -6.08 10.02 -12.62
C GLY A 77 -5.57 11.37 -13.11
N VAL A 78 -6.21 12.44 -12.64
CA VAL A 78 -5.75 13.81 -12.89
C VAL A 78 -4.44 14.10 -12.13
N GLY A 79 -3.65 15.06 -12.60
CA GLY A 79 -2.46 15.52 -11.90
C GLY A 79 -2.78 15.93 -10.46
N GLY A 80 -1.88 15.62 -9.51
CA GLY A 80 -2.09 15.92 -8.09
C GLY A 80 -2.99 14.95 -7.32
N SER A 81 -3.59 13.94 -7.96
CA SER A 81 -4.44 12.93 -7.29
C SER A 81 -3.68 11.93 -6.39
N GLY A 82 -2.37 12.11 -6.21
CA GLY A 82 -1.54 11.29 -5.33
C GLY A 82 -1.19 9.89 -5.87
N ARG A 83 -1.59 9.54 -7.11
CA ARG A 83 -1.34 8.19 -7.69
C ARG A 83 0.12 7.75 -7.62
N GLN A 84 1.06 8.65 -7.90
CA GLN A 84 2.50 8.36 -7.82
C GLN A 84 2.92 8.04 -6.38
N SER A 85 2.55 8.89 -5.41
CA SER A 85 2.89 8.69 -3.99
C SER A 85 2.23 7.43 -3.41
N LEU A 86 0.97 7.16 -3.77
CA LEU A 86 0.28 5.92 -3.37
C LEU A 86 0.94 4.68 -3.98
N SER A 87 1.47 4.77 -5.20
CA SER A 87 2.22 3.67 -5.84
C SER A 87 3.53 3.40 -5.11
N ARG A 88 4.28 4.45 -4.73
CA ARG A 88 5.50 4.34 -3.94
C ARG A 88 5.24 3.68 -2.59
N LEU A 89 4.21 4.14 -1.87
CA LEU A 89 3.81 3.54 -0.60
C LEU A 89 3.44 2.07 -0.77
N SER A 90 2.66 1.73 -1.80
CA SER A 90 2.26 0.34 -2.09
C SER A 90 3.45 -0.56 -2.39
N ALA A 91 4.41 -0.07 -3.18
CA ALA A 91 5.65 -0.78 -3.48
C ALA A 91 6.46 -1.02 -2.20
N TYR A 92 6.60 0.00 -1.34
CA TYR A 92 7.26 -0.13 -0.04
C TYR A 92 6.57 -1.16 0.86
N THR A 93 5.24 -1.11 0.99
CA THR A 93 4.46 -2.09 1.77
C THR A 93 4.66 -3.52 1.25
N CYS A 94 4.89 -3.67 -0.06
CA CYS A 94 5.17 -4.96 -0.70
C CYS A 94 6.65 -5.33 -0.79
N LEU A 95 7.54 -4.57 -0.13
CA LEU A 95 8.99 -4.78 -0.15
C LEU A 95 9.60 -4.77 -1.56
N TYR A 96 8.98 -4.03 -2.48
CA TYR A 96 9.52 -3.81 -3.82
C TYR A 96 10.37 -2.55 -3.90
N ILE A 97 11.48 -2.66 -4.63
CA ILE A 97 12.36 -1.52 -4.90
C ILE A 97 11.66 -0.59 -5.89
N THR A 98 11.60 0.71 -5.54
CA THR A 98 11.11 1.75 -6.45
C THR A 98 12.30 2.49 -7.03
N MET A 99 12.43 2.53 -8.36
CA MET A 99 13.40 3.37 -9.06
C MET A 99 12.70 4.62 -9.58
N MET A 100 13.19 5.80 -9.22
CA MET A 100 12.63 7.11 -9.57
C MET A 100 13.69 8.01 -10.16
#